data_AF-A0A7D6CN32-F1
#
_entry.id   AF-A0A7D6CN32-F1
#
_cell.length_a   1.000
_cell.length_b   1.000
_cell.length_c   1.000
_cell.angle_alpha   90.00
_cell.angle_beta   90.00
_cell.angle_gamma   90.00
#
_symmetry.space_group_name_H-M   'P 1'
#
loop_
_entity.id
_entity.type
_entity.pdbx_description
1 polymer ?
#
loop_
_entity_poly.entity_id
_entity_poly.type
_entity_poly.pdbx_seq_one_letter_code
_entity_poly.pdbx_strand_id
1 'polypeptide(L)'
;MSRLSDALQSEADVNPSPALRSKVDAYADQGGLLGAFTYFFTVLETDDGDLAQTLASIPTDLFVASALHDDVIDEADGWGADRKRRLNEHVSVGDLAFANVTATVAETPANVDLRPVLETVREIGTGQLAEETFDATTATVDDAIARSEERGGIWGELAVEIIAATDRYSDSQLEQLRTIATNGLFVLTVIDDLADLPEDIENGVATLPLVCFDGDPEEYRSTEALVEAILASDVPDRLEEIIAQRQAEIDAAASDLSASLDRSNETLPAAAARALTWYCESVCSVPVAETVPSDQQRDIRDRLTGDERLTRRYVADLVEEYRYPAAVDADEIASTVTELPDEPVVQTVIRLRHLESIVDEMMHTTLDGALAELRAPSASVS
;
A
#
# COMPACT_ATOMS: atom_id res chain seq x y z
N MET A 1 3.09 -2.03 -21.17
CA MET A 1 2.17 -0.90 -21.40
C MET A 1 2.94 0.40 -21.18
N SER A 2 2.44 1.54 -21.66
CA SER A 2 2.98 2.84 -21.24
C SER A 2 2.56 3.10 -19.79
N ARG A 3 3.37 3.80 -18.99
CA ARG A 3 2.97 4.20 -17.63
C ARG A 3 1.69 5.04 -17.69
N LEU A 4 0.90 5.10 -16.61
CA LEU A 4 -0.31 5.92 -16.58
C LEU A 4 -0.02 7.37 -16.96
N SER A 5 1.09 7.93 -16.46
CA SER A 5 1.58 9.27 -16.80
C SER A 5 1.97 9.45 -18.27
N ASP A 6 2.35 8.38 -18.98
CA ASP A 6 2.60 8.40 -20.42
C ASP A 6 1.29 8.30 -21.22
N ALA A 7 0.33 7.50 -20.76
CA ALA A 7 -0.98 7.38 -21.39
C ALA A 7 -1.71 8.73 -21.40
N LEU A 8 -1.60 9.47 -20.28
CA LEU A 8 -2.13 10.83 -20.12
C LEU A 8 -1.48 11.87 -21.06
N GLN A 9 -0.27 11.64 -21.57
CA GLN A 9 0.36 12.53 -22.58
C GLN A 9 -0.23 12.36 -23.98
N SER A 10 -0.81 11.20 -24.28
CA SER A 10 -1.33 10.86 -25.61
C SER A 10 -2.70 11.50 -25.88
N GLU A 11 -3.44 11.83 -24.82
CA GLU A 11 -4.65 12.64 -24.90
C GLU A 11 -4.26 14.11 -25.08
N ALA A 12 -4.31 14.58 -26.32
CA ALA A 12 -3.74 15.85 -26.79
C ALA A 12 -4.21 17.14 -26.07
N ASP A 13 -5.13 17.05 -25.10
CA ASP A 13 -5.79 18.18 -24.43
C ASP A 13 -5.44 18.33 -22.93
N VAL A 14 -4.79 17.34 -22.29
CA VAL A 14 -4.32 17.45 -20.89
C VAL A 14 -2.82 17.19 -20.82
N ASN A 15 -2.02 18.27 -20.84
CA ASN A 15 -0.58 18.17 -20.59
C ASN A 15 -0.32 18.57 -19.13
N PRO A 16 -0.35 17.62 -18.17
CA PRO A 16 -0.17 17.93 -16.76
C PRO A 16 1.17 18.62 -16.53
N SER A 17 1.17 19.55 -15.57
CA SER A 17 2.41 20.19 -15.15
C SER A 17 3.45 19.14 -14.69
N PRO A 18 4.76 19.41 -14.82
CA PRO A 18 5.78 18.46 -14.35
C PRO A 18 5.61 18.05 -12.88
N ALA A 19 5.13 18.97 -12.02
CA ALA A 19 4.84 18.67 -10.62
C ALA A 19 3.68 17.68 -10.48
N LEU A 20 2.56 17.93 -11.18
CA LEU A 20 1.43 17.00 -11.18
C LEU A 20 1.80 15.64 -11.76
N ARG A 21 2.70 15.57 -12.76
CA ARG A 21 3.20 14.28 -13.26
C ARG A 21 3.96 13.51 -12.19
N SER A 22 4.82 14.18 -11.45
CA SER A 22 5.56 13.54 -10.35
C SER A 22 4.62 13.01 -9.27
N LYS A 23 3.51 13.73 -8.99
CA LYS A 23 2.46 13.26 -8.08
C LYS A 23 1.71 12.04 -8.64
N VAL A 24 1.30 12.09 -9.90
CA VAL A 24 0.65 10.94 -10.57
C VAL A 24 1.54 9.70 -10.53
N ASP A 25 2.83 9.86 -10.81
CA ASP A 25 3.81 8.79 -10.73
C ASP A 25 3.92 8.24 -9.29
N ALA A 26 4.02 9.11 -8.28
CA ALA A 26 4.02 8.69 -6.88
C ALA A 26 2.73 7.94 -6.47
N TYR A 27 1.55 8.46 -6.80
CA TYR A 27 0.30 7.76 -6.48
C TYR A 27 0.16 6.44 -7.25
N ALA A 28 0.67 6.36 -8.48
CA ALA A 28 0.71 5.10 -9.22
C ALA A 28 1.66 4.10 -8.58
N ASP A 29 2.80 4.55 -8.04
CA ASP A 29 3.75 3.71 -7.31
C ASP A 29 3.07 3.12 -6.05
N GLN A 30 2.30 3.91 -5.29
CA GLN A 30 1.53 3.42 -4.12
C GLN A 30 0.37 2.49 -4.53
N GLY A 31 -0.52 2.92 -5.42
CA GLY A 31 -1.65 2.12 -5.90
C GLY A 31 -1.22 0.86 -6.64
N GLY A 32 -0.01 0.87 -7.20
CA GLY A 32 0.64 -0.26 -7.84
C GLY A 32 0.91 -1.42 -6.88
N LEU A 33 1.03 -1.18 -5.58
CA LEU A 33 1.19 -2.23 -4.56
C LEU A 33 -0.08 -3.09 -4.45
N LEU A 34 -1.25 -2.45 -4.41
CA LEU A 34 -2.54 -3.13 -4.46
C LEU A 34 -2.76 -3.84 -5.80
N GLY A 35 -2.29 -3.23 -6.89
CA GLY A 35 -2.21 -3.86 -8.19
C GLY A 35 -1.36 -5.13 -8.18
N ALA A 36 -0.17 -5.09 -7.57
CA ALA A 36 0.73 -6.23 -7.49
C ALA A 36 0.15 -7.37 -6.65
N PHE A 37 -0.54 -7.05 -5.54
CA PHE A 37 -1.32 -8.00 -4.75
C PHE A 37 -2.42 -8.67 -5.61
N THR A 38 -3.20 -7.87 -6.33
CA THR A 38 -4.26 -8.35 -7.24
C THR A 38 -3.69 -9.22 -8.37
N TYR A 39 -2.57 -8.80 -8.95
CA TYR A 39 -1.85 -9.53 -10.00
C TYR A 39 -1.42 -10.90 -9.48
N PHE A 40 -0.78 -10.93 -8.31
CA PHE A 40 -0.24 -12.15 -7.71
C PHE A 40 -1.33 -13.21 -7.54
N PHE A 41 -2.45 -12.86 -6.90
CA PHE A 41 -3.52 -13.82 -6.67
C PHE A 41 -4.31 -14.15 -7.95
N THR A 42 -4.46 -13.21 -8.87
CA THR A 42 -5.05 -13.54 -10.17
C THR A 42 -4.21 -14.57 -10.92
N VAL A 43 -2.90 -14.35 -11.02
CA VAL A 43 -2.01 -15.20 -11.81
C VAL A 43 -1.77 -16.55 -11.14
N LEU A 44 -1.78 -16.61 -9.81
CA LEU A 44 -1.58 -17.84 -9.05
C LEU A 44 -2.61 -18.91 -9.40
N GLU A 45 -3.87 -18.51 -9.63
CA GLU A 45 -4.96 -19.45 -9.91
C GLU A 45 -5.34 -19.56 -11.39
N THR A 46 -5.05 -18.53 -12.19
CA THR A 46 -5.44 -18.50 -13.61
C THR A 46 -4.28 -18.80 -14.56
N ASP A 47 -3.04 -18.56 -14.13
CA ASP A 47 -1.82 -18.50 -14.96
C ASP A 47 -1.89 -17.45 -16.10
N ASP A 48 -2.92 -16.60 -16.12
CA ASP A 48 -3.19 -15.63 -17.17
C ASP A 48 -2.58 -14.27 -16.84
N GLY A 49 -1.44 -13.97 -17.46
CA GLY A 49 -0.72 -12.72 -17.22
C GLY A 49 -1.41 -11.48 -17.79
N ASP A 50 -2.18 -11.65 -18.87
CA ASP A 50 -2.90 -10.53 -19.50
C ASP A 50 -4.11 -10.17 -18.63
N LEU A 51 -4.87 -11.18 -18.19
CA LEU A 51 -5.96 -10.96 -17.23
C LEU A 51 -5.45 -10.36 -15.93
N ALA A 52 -4.37 -10.90 -15.35
CA ALA A 52 -3.77 -10.38 -14.13
C ALA A 52 -3.36 -8.92 -14.27
N GLN A 53 -2.78 -8.54 -15.42
CA GLN A 53 -2.43 -7.15 -15.71
C GLN A 53 -3.66 -6.25 -15.82
N THR A 54 -4.71 -6.69 -16.52
CA THR A 54 -5.99 -5.94 -16.64
C THR A 54 -6.65 -5.74 -15.28
N LEU A 55 -6.71 -6.78 -14.44
CA LEU A 55 -7.33 -6.68 -13.12
C LEU A 55 -6.48 -5.82 -12.17
N ALA A 56 -5.15 -5.94 -12.24
CA ALA A 56 -4.23 -5.19 -11.40
C ALA A 56 -4.17 -3.69 -11.72
N SER A 57 -4.45 -3.26 -12.95
CA SER A 57 -4.48 -1.83 -13.28
C SER A 57 -5.69 -1.10 -12.69
N ILE A 58 -6.78 -1.82 -12.38
CA ILE A 58 -8.00 -1.23 -11.78
C ILE A 58 -7.72 -0.56 -10.43
N PRO A 59 -7.21 -1.26 -9.38
CA PRO A 59 -6.96 -0.62 -8.10
C PRO A 59 -5.84 0.43 -8.19
N THR A 60 -4.87 0.24 -9.09
CA THR A 60 -3.78 1.21 -9.32
C THR A 60 -4.29 2.54 -9.86
N ASP A 61 -5.07 2.52 -10.94
CA ASP A 61 -5.60 3.74 -11.55
C ASP A 61 -6.70 4.38 -10.68
N LEU A 62 -7.49 3.56 -9.96
CA LEU A 62 -8.47 4.06 -8.98
C LEU A 62 -7.80 4.82 -7.83
N PHE A 63 -6.69 4.31 -7.31
CA PHE A 63 -5.95 4.97 -6.24
C PHE A 63 -5.44 6.35 -6.70
N VAL A 64 -4.87 6.43 -7.91
CA VAL A 64 -4.44 7.70 -8.50
C VAL A 64 -5.62 8.67 -8.66
N ALA A 65 -6.77 8.19 -9.15
CA ALA A 65 -7.96 9.01 -9.28
C ALA A 65 -8.42 9.56 -7.92
N SER A 66 -8.49 8.70 -6.91
CA SER A 66 -8.89 9.07 -5.56
C SER A 66 -7.93 10.10 -4.96
N ALA A 67 -6.62 9.82 -4.93
CA ALA A 67 -5.63 10.69 -4.31
C ALA A 67 -5.59 12.10 -4.95
N LEU A 68 -5.75 12.20 -6.27
CA LEU A 68 -5.81 13.50 -6.94
C LEU A 68 -7.09 14.29 -6.64
N HIS A 69 -8.20 13.59 -6.38
CA HIS A 69 -9.46 14.23 -5.96
C HIS A 69 -9.41 14.62 -4.49
N ASP A 70 -8.75 13.81 -3.66
CA ASP A 70 -8.48 14.03 -2.23
C ASP A 70 -7.64 15.29 -2.02
N ASP A 71 -6.49 15.40 -2.72
CA ASP A 71 -5.65 16.60 -2.75
C ASP A 71 -6.47 17.89 -2.94
N VAL A 72 -7.45 17.84 -3.85
CA VAL A 72 -8.32 18.98 -4.20
C VAL A 72 -9.30 19.32 -3.08
N ILE A 73 -9.80 18.32 -2.35
CA ILE A 73 -10.72 18.48 -1.22
C ILE A 73 -9.97 19.09 -0.03
N ASP A 74 -8.80 18.53 0.30
CA ASP A 74 -8.02 18.91 1.48
C ASP A 74 -7.14 20.15 1.28
N GLU A 75 -7.11 20.64 0.06
CA GLU A 75 -6.27 21.74 -0.37
C GLU A 75 -4.75 21.55 -0.15
N ALA A 76 -4.26 20.31 -0.17
CA ALA A 76 -2.89 19.89 0.22
C ALA A 76 -1.72 20.69 -0.42
N ASP A 77 -1.89 21.23 -1.64
CA ASP A 77 -0.78 21.78 -2.44
C ASP A 77 -0.44 23.27 -2.22
N GLY A 78 -1.02 23.94 -1.22
CA GLY A 78 -0.75 25.36 -0.99
C GLY A 78 -0.91 26.18 -2.28
N TRP A 79 -2.08 26.06 -2.92
CA TRP A 79 -2.31 26.30 -4.35
C TRP A 79 -1.91 27.66 -4.94
N GLY A 80 -1.69 28.66 -4.08
CA GLY A 80 -1.13 29.96 -4.44
C GLY A 80 -1.92 30.71 -5.53
N ALA A 81 -1.21 31.50 -6.33
CA ALA A 81 -1.80 32.37 -7.35
C ALA A 81 -2.47 31.61 -8.52
N ASP A 82 -2.11 30.34 -8.73
CA ASP A 82 -2.59 29.51 -9.84
C ASP A 82 -3.68 28.50 -9.41
N ARG A 83 -4.29 28.69 -8.23
CA ARG A 83 -5.25 27.75 -7.63
C ARG A 83 -6.26 27.17 -8.60
N LYS A 84 -6.98 28.02 -9.34
CA LYS A 84 -8.00 27.56 -10.31
C LYS A 84 -7.42 26.58 -11.34
N ARG A 85 -6.23 26.86 -11.86
CA ARG A 85 -5.59 26.01 -12.87
C ARG A 85 -5.19 24.68 -12.24
N ARG A 86 -4.53 24.70 -11.08
CA ARG A 86 -4.05 23.49 -10.41
C ARG A 86 -5.18 22.56 -9.98
N LEU A 87 -6.25 23.11 -9.41
CA LEU A 87 -7.46 22.34 -9.08
C LEU A 87 -8.06 21.69 -10.33
N ASN A 88 -8.20 22.45 -11.43
CA ASN A 88 -8.70 21.88 -12.68
C ASN A 88 -7.79 20.79 -13.24
N GLU A 89 -6.46 20.94 -13.14
CA GLU A 89 -5.51 19.92 -13.58
C GLU A 89 -5.65 18.63 -12.75
N HIS A 90 -5.73 18.72 -11.42
CA HIS A 90 -5.89 17.54 -10.54
C HIS A 90 -7.21 16.82 -10.81
N VAL A 91 -8.34 17.54 -10.80
CA VAL A 91 -9.66 16.94 -11.08
C VAL A 91 -9.69 16.28 -12.46
N SER A 92 -9.20 16.98 -13.50
CA SER A 92 -9.25 16.44 -14.86
C SER A 92 -8.36 15.21 -15.03
N VAL A 93 -7.16 15.20 -14.42
CA VAL A 93 -6.28 14.03 -14.50
C VAL A 93 -6.84 12.87 -13.69
N GLY A 94 -7.42 13.11 -12.50
CA GLY A 94 -8.12 12.09 -11.74
C GLY A 94 -9.31 11.50 -12.50
N ASP A 95 -10.10 12.33 -13.18
CA ASP A 95 -11.22 11.87 -14.03
C ASP A 95 -10.74 11.03 -15.21
N LEU A 96 -9.57 11.35 -15.79
CA LEU A 96 -8.96 10.55 -16.85
C LEU A 96 -8.44 9.20 -16.34
N ALA A 97 -7.81 9.17 -15.15
CA ALA A 97 -7.42 7.93 -14.50
C ALA A 97 -8.66 7.05 -14.23
N PHE A 98 -9.75 7.64 -13.73
CA PHE A 98 -11.02 6.93 -13.57
C PHE A 98 -11.60 6.45 -14.91
N ALA A 99 -11.51 7.24 -15.97
CA ALA A 99 -11.95 6.82 -17.30
C ALA A 99 -11.16 5.60 -17.81
N ASN A 100 -9.84 5.52 -17.55
CA ASN A 100 -9.03 4.34 -17.85
C ASN A 100 -9.50 3.10 -17.09
N VAL A 101 -9.93 3.24 -15.83
CA VAL A 101 -10.55 2.14 -15.07
C VAL A 101 -11.81 1.65 -15.79
N THR A 102 -12.70 2.56 -16.21
CA THR A 102 -13.92 2.15 -16.92
C THR A 102 -13.64 1.46 -18.26
N ALA A 103 -12.60 1.88 -18.98
CA ALA A 103 -12.15 1.23 -20.20
C ALA A 103 -11.60 -0.18 -19.91
N THR A 104 -10.77 -0.32 -18.88
CA THR A 104 -10.21 -1.60 -18.41
C THR A 104 -11.30 -2.59 -18.00
N VAL A 105 -12.31 -2.12 -17.26
CA VAL A 105 -13.49 -2.92 -16.88
C VAL A 105 -14.24 -3.39 -18.13
N ALA A 106 -14.36 -2.55 -19.16
CA ALA A 106 -15.04 -2.92 -20.41
C ALA A 106 -14.25 -3.92 -21.27
N GLU A 107 -12.92 -3.95 -21.14
CA GLU A 107 -12.03 -4.92 -21.80
C GLU A 107 -11.94 -6.26 -21.07
N THR A 108 -12.36 -6.29 -19.80
CA THR A 108 -12.33 -7.51 -18.97
C THR A 108 -13.21 -8.61 -19.59
N PRO A 109 -12.75 -9.88 -19.61
CA PRO A 109 -13.54 -10.99 -20.16
C PRO A 109 -14.93 -11.09 -19.53
N ALA A 110 -15.95 -11.38 -20.36
CA ALA A 110 -17.36 -11.40 -19.94
C ALA A 110 -17.71 -12.41 -18.83
N ASN A 111 -16.79 -13.35 -18.53
CA ASN A 111 -16.93 -14.32 -17.45
C ASN A 111 -16.34 -13.84 -16.11
N VAL A 112 -15.77 -12.64 -16.05
CA VAL A 112 -15.30 -12.00 -14.82
C VAL A 112 -16.30 -10.90 -14.46
N ASP A 113 -16.99 -11.05 -13.34
CA ASP A 113 -18.05 -10.13 -12.93
C ASP A 113 -17.51 -9.04 -12.00
N LEU A 114 -17.24 -7.86 -12.56
CA LEU A 114 -16.75 -6.69 -11.81
C LEU A 114 -17.87 -5.78 -11.31
N ARG A 115 -19.14 -6.21 -11.33
CA ARG A 115 -20.24 -5.38 -10.78
C ARG A 115 -20.08 -5.10 -9.27
N PRO A 116 -19.66 -6.06 -8.41
CA PRO A 116 -19.43 -5.79 -6.99
C PRO A 116 -18.34 -4.72 -6.77
N VAL A 117 -17.26 -4.79 -7.55
CA VAL A 117 -16.15 -3.80 -7.53
C VAL A 117 -16.66 -2.37 -7.74
N LEU A 118 -17.66 -2.17 -8.61
CA LEU A 118 -18.26 -0.84 -8.84
C LEU A 118 -19.10 -0.34 -7.65
N GLU A 119 -19.59 -1.24 -6.78
CA GLU A 119 -20.25 -0.86 -5.54
C GLU A 119 -19.21 -0.37 -4.52
N THR A 120 -18.10 -1.08 -4.37
CA THR A 120 -16.96 -0.68 -3.51
C THR A 120 -16.37 0.67 -3.90
N VAL A 121 -16.25 0.98 -5.20
CA VAL A 121 -15.86 2.34 -5.66
C VAL A 121 -16.83 3.42 -5.19
N ARG A 122 -18.14 3.14 -5.15
CA ARG A 122 -19.12 4.10 -4.64
C ARG A 122 -19.03 4.25 -3.12
N GLU A 123 -18.69 3.17 -2.43
CA GLU A 123 -18.49 3.18 -0.98
C GLU A 123 -17.28 4.03 -0.62
N ILE A 124 -16.15 3.91 -1.33
CA ILE A 124 -14.98 4.80 -1.18
C ILE A 124 -15.39 6.27 -1.29
N GLY A 125 -16.10 6.63 -2.37
CA GLY A 125 -16.56 8.02 -2.55
C GLY A 125 -17.59 8.48 -1.50
N THR A 126 -18.36 7.55 -0.92
CA THR A 126 -19.33 7.86 0.15
C THR A 126 -18.62 8.06 1.50
N GLY A 127 -17.62 7.24 1.81
CA GLY A 127 -16.77 7.38 3.00
C GLY A 127 -16.04 8.71 3.01
N GLN A 128 -15.47 9.10 1.85
CA GLN A 128 -14.84 10.41 1.67
C GLN A 128 -15.79 11.59 1.95
N LEU A 129 -17.06 11.51 1.54
CA LEU A 129 -18.04 12.56 1.85
C LEU A 129 -18.50 12.54 3.32
N ALA A 130 -18.44 11.39 3.99
CA ALA A 130 -18.82 11.27 5.39
C ALA A 130 -17.77 11.92 6.32
N GLU A 131 -16.53 12.02 5.86
CA GLU A 131 -15.41 12.63 6.58
C GLU A 131 -15.70 14.07 7.03
N GLU A 132 -16.35 14.87 6.19
CA GLU A 132 -16.75 16.25 6.50
C GLU A 132 -17.71 16.37 7.70
N THR A 133 -18.28 15.25 8.18
CA THR A 133 -19.30 15.22 9.24
C THR A 133 -18.85 14.58 10.54
N PHE A 134 -17.60 14.09 10.61
CA PHE A 134 -17.07 13.41 11.79
C PHE A 134 -16.58 14.41 12.86
N ASP A 135 -17.06 14.25 14.10
CA ASP A 135 -16.68 15.12 15.23
C ASP A 135 -15.73 14.39 16.18
N ALA A 136 -14.44 14.72 16.08
CA ALA A 136 -13.35 14.20 16.92
C ALA A 136 -13.64 14.28 18.42
N THR A 137 -14.34 15.33 18.85
CA THR A 137 -14.54 15.64 20.27
C THR A 137 -15.54 14.71 20.95
N THR A 138 -16.30 13.94 20.16
CA THR A 138 -17.30 12.99 20.65
C THR A 138 -17.05 11.56 20.22
N ALA A 139 -16.06 11.34 19.35
CA ALA A 139 -15.70 10.03 18.82
C ALA A 139 -15.05 9.14 19.89
N THR A 140 -15.40 7.86 19.88
CA THR A 140 -14.70 6.84 20.65
C THR A 140 -13.57 6.23 19.83
N VAL A 141 -12.65 5.51 20.48
CA VAL A 141 -11.59 4.75 19.80
C VAL A 141 -12.18 3.74 18.81
N ASP A 142 -13.29 3.09 19.16
CA ASP A 142 -13.98 2.15 18.26
C ASP A 142 -14.53 2.89 17.02
N ASP A 143 -15.01 4.12 17.18
CA ASP A 143 -15.46 4.95 16.04
C ASP A 143 -14.29 5.34 15.13
N ALA A 144 -13.13 5.68 15.70
CA ALA A 144 -11.92 6.00 14.94
C ALA A 144 -11.34 4.77 14.21
N ILE A 145 -11.38 3.59 14.84
CA ILE A 145 -11.00 2.32 14.19
C ILE A 145 -11.93 2.02 13.04
N ALA A 146 -13.26 2.04 13.27
CA ALA A 146 -14.25 1.76 12.22
C ALA A 146 -14.10 2.72 11.04
N ARG A 147 -13.82 4.01 11.31
CA ARG A 147 -13.53 5.01 10.28
C ARG A 147 -12.26 4.68 9.49
N SER A 148 -11.18 4.29 10.16
CA SER A 148 -9.94 3.89 9.48
C SER A 148 -10.15 2.63 8.61
N GLU A 149 -10.99 1.69 9.06
CA GLU A 149 -11.41 0.53 8.26
C GLU A 149 -12.26 0.94 7.03
N GLU A 150 -13.19 1.89 7.20
CA GLU A 150 -14.03 2.42 6.12
C GLU A 150 -13.24 3.25 5.08
N ARG A 151 -12.10 3.85 5.46
CA ARG A 151 -11.23 4.66 4.58
C ARG A 151 -10.09 3.86 3.96
N GLY A 152 -9.26 3.24 4.80
CA GLY A 152 -8.05 2.51 4.40
C GLY A 152 -8.35 1.06 4.06
N GLY A 153 -9.07 0.36 4.94
CA GLY A 153 -9.39 -1.06 4.80
C GLY A 153 -10.17 -1.39 3.52
N ILE A 154 -11.06 -0.49 3.08
CA ILE A 154 -11.88 -0.68 1.88
C ILE A 154 -11.08 -0.83 0.58
N TRP A 155 -9.84 -0.30 0.52
CA TRP A 155 -8.95 -0.56 -0.63
C TRP A 155 -8.47 -2.02 -0.68
N GLY A 156 -8.39 -2.67 0.48
CA GLY A 156 -8.07 -4.09 0.60
C GLY A 156 -9.26 -4.94 0.18
N GLU A 157 -10.46 -4.53 0.57
CA GLU A 157 -11.72 -5.13 0.09
C GLU A 157 -11.79 -5.06 -1.44
N LEU A 158 -11.56 -3.87 -2.02
CA LEU A 158 -11.56 -3.66 -3.46
C LEU A 158 -10.62 -4.64 -4.18
N ALA A 159 -9.38 -4.78 -3.72
CA ALA A 159 -8.41 -5.70 -4.32
C ALA A 159 -8.91 -7.16 -4.25
N VAL A 160 -9.50 -7.55 -3.11
CA VAL A 160 -10.01 -8.91 -2.90
C VAL A 160 -11.28 -9.19 -3.70
N GLU A 161 -12.18 -8.23 -3.87
CA GLU A 161 -13.35 -8.37 -4.74
C GLU A 161 -12.97 -8.55 -6.20
N ILE A 162 -11.94 -7.83 -6.66
CA ILE A 162 -11.39 -8.01 -8.01
C ILE A 162 -10.82 -9.42 -8.17
N ILE A 163 -10.09 -9.93 -7.17
CA ILE A 163 -9.60 -11.32 -7.16
C ILE A 163 -10.78 -12.31 -7.14
N ALA A 164 -11.80 -12.05 -6.33
CA ALA A 164 -12.99 -12.90 -6.22
C ALA A 164 -13.75 -13.02 -7.54
N ALA A 165 -13.74 -11.98 -8.38
CA ALA A 165 -14.36 -12.00 -9.71
C ALA A 165 -13.76 -13.05 -10.66
N THR A 166 -12.59 -13.62 -10.33
CA THR A 166 -11.99 -14.75 -11.08
C THR A 166 -12.69 -16.09 -10.83
N ASP A 167 -13.51 -16.20 -9.78
CA ASP A 167 -14.23 -17.41 -9.35
C ASP A 167 -13.28 -18.62 -9.13
N ARG A 168 -12.05 -18.34 -8.66
CA ARG A 168 -11.02 -19.37 -8.41
C ARG A 168 -10.76 -19.68 -6.94
N TYR A 169 -11.09 -18.74 -6.07
CA TYR A 169 -10.90 -18.87 -4.63
C TYR A 169 -12.21 -19.27 -3.96
N SER A 170 -12.12 -20.15 -2.98
CA SER A 170 -13.27 -20.44 -2.10
C SER A 170 -13.58 -19.26 -1.19
N ASP A 171 -14.82 -19.17 -0.69
CA ASP A 171 -15.24 -18.14 0.27
C ASP A 171 -14.29 -18.05 1.47
N SER A 172 -13.81 -19.19 1.98
CA SER A 172 -12.87 -19.23 3.09
C SER A 172 -11.51 -18.64 2.72
N GLN A 173 -11.02 -18.88 1.50
CA GLN A 173 -9.74 -18.30 1.04
C GLN A 173 -9.87 -16.81 0.80
N LEU A 174 -11.00 -16.37 0.22
CA LEU A 174 -11.30 -14.95 0.04
C LEU A 174 -11.37 -14.22 1.39
N GLU A 175 -11.91 -14.85 2.43
CA GLU A 175 -11.92 -14.27 3.78
C GLU A 175 -10.52 -14.10 4.38
N GLN A 176 -9.62 -15.06 4.13
CA GLN A 176 -8.22 -14.90 4.54
C GLN A 176 -7.51 -13.81 3.75
N LEU A 177 -7.76 -13.72 2.44
CA LEU A 177 -7.23 -12.65 1.60
C LEU A 177 -7.73 -11.27 2.06
N ARG A 178 -9.02 -11.18 2.38
CA ARG A 178 -9.64 -9.98 2.96
C ARG A 178 -8.94 -9.60 4.25
N THR A 179 -8.83 -10.52 5.20
CA THR A 179 -8.12 -10.30 6.47
C THR A 179 -6.69 -9.78 6.25
N ILE A 180 -5.93 -10.38 5.33
CA ILE A 180 -4.56 -9.93 5.02
C ILE A 180 -4.57 -8.50 4.47
N ALA A 181 -5.42 -8.23 3.47
CA ALA A 181 -5.42 -6.96 2.75
C ALA A 181 -5.97 -5.80 3.60
N THR A 182 -7.12 -5.99 4.26
CA THR A 182 -7.79 -4.95 5.04
C THR A 182 -7.00 -4.60 6.30
N ASN A 183 -6.48 -5.60 7.02
CA ASN A 183 -5.64 -5.33 8.20
C ASN A 183 -4.29 -4.72 7.82
N GLY A 184 -3.69 -5.14 6.69
CA GLY A 184 -2.44 -4.57 6.21
C GLY A 184 -2.59 -3.08 5.90
N LEU A 185 -3.66 -2.71 5.18
CA LEU A 185 -3.95 -1.30 4.89
C LEU A 185 -4.34 -0.52 6.14
N PHE A 186 -5.12 -1.09 7.06
CA PHE A 186 -5.41 -0.45 8.33
C PHE A 186 -4.13 -0.11 9.10
N VAL A 187 -3.18 -1.05 9.20
CA VAL A 187 -1.89 -0.80 9.87
C VAL A 187 -1.13 0.34 9.19
N LEU A 188 -1.05 0.34 7.86
CA LEU A 188 -0.41 1.42 7.12
C LEU A 188 -1.09 2.76 7.37
N THR A 189 -2.43 2.81 7.35
CA THR A 189 -3.20 4.03 7.64
C THR A 189 -2.94 4.56 9.04
N VAL A 190 -2.83 3.70 10.06
CA VAL A 190 -2.53 4.15 11.43
C VAL A 190 -1.11 4.70 11.56
N ILE A 191 -0.14 4.13 10.83
CA ILE A 191 1.25 4.62 10.81
C ILE A 191 1.33 5.97 10.08
N ASP A 192 0.59 6.10 8.98
CA ASP A 192 0.45 7.33 8.18
C ASP A 192 -0.17 8.46 9.00
N ASP A 193 -1.33 8.22 9.63
CA ASP A 193 -2.00 9.14 10.57
C ASP A 193 -1.08 9.60 11.71
N LEU A 194 -0.11 8.78 12.10
CA LEU A 194 0.87 9.15 13.13
C LEU A 194 2.00 10.00 12.55
N ALA A 195 2.49 9.69 11.37
CA ALA A 195 3.51 10.48 10.69
C ALA A 195 3.01 11.89 10.38
N ASP A 196 1.77 11.99 9.90
CA ASP A 196 1.13 13.24 9.48
C ASP A 196 0.40 13.96 10.62
N LEU A 197 0.51 13.44 11.86
CA LEU A 197 -0.15 13.96 13.05
C LEU A 197 -0.06 15.50 13.20
N PRO A 198 1.09 16.18 12.98
CA PRO A 198 1.13 17.63 13.06
C PRO A 198 0.23 18.32 12.03
N GLU A 199 0.23 17.83 10.79
CA GLU A 199 -0.58 18.37 9.69
C GLU A 199 -2.07 18.07 9.93
N ASP A 200 -2.41 16.86 10.36
CA ASP A 200 -3.77 16.48 10.73
C ASP A 200 -4.35 17.37 11.84
N ILE A 201 -3.56 17.69 12.86
CA ILE A 201 -3.96 18.62 13.93
C ILE A 201 -4.24 20.01 13.37
N GLU A 202 -3.39 20.51 12.47
CA GLU A 202 -3.54 21.83 11.85
C GLU A 202 -4.78 21.91 10.95
N ASN A 203 -5.07 20.82 10.24
CA ASN A 203 -6.24 20.67 9.36
C ASN A 203 -7.53 20.31 10.11
N GLY A 204 -7.43 19.96 11.40
CA GLY A 204 -8.57 19.57 12.23
C GLY A 204 -9.11 18.18 11.92
N VAL A 205 -8.26 17.30 11.39
CA VAL A 205 -8.59 15.91 11.06
C VAL A 205 -8.54 15.06 12.32
N ALA A 206 -9.54 14.20 12.48
CA ALA A 206 -9.71 13.37 13.66
C ALA A 206 -9.11 11.99 13.46
N THR A 207 -7.79 11.87 13.63
CA THR A 207 -7.09 10.59 13.42
C THR A 207 -7.06 9.71 14.67
N LEU A 208 -6.77 8.42 14.49
CA LEU A 208 -6.73 7.46 15.60
C LEU A 208 -5.76 7.86 16.73
N PRO A 209 -4.55 8.40 16.46
CA PRO A 209 -3.66 8.90 17.52
C PRO A 209 -4.31 10.00 18.38
N LEU A 210 -5.06 10.92 17.76
CA LEU A 210 -5.77 12.00 18.46
C LEU A 210 -6.93 11.48 19.30
N VAL A 211 -7.73 10.55 18.76
CA VAL A 211 -8.87 9.97 19.49
C VAL A 211 -8.39 9.08 20.64
N CYS A 212 -7.24 8.42 20.51
CA CYS A 212 -6.63 7.67 21.60
C CYS A 212 -6.09 8.55 22.72
N PHE A 213 -5.89 9.85 22.49
CA PHE A 213 -5.36 10.77 23.48
C PHE A 213 -6.46 11.21 24.47
N ASP A 214 -6.32 10.82 25.74
CA ASP A 214 -7.30 11.12 26.79
C ASP A 214 -7.29 12.60 27.26
N GLY A 215 -6.35 13.42 26.77
CA GLY A 215 -6.26 14.86 27.08
C GLY A 215 -7.14 15.70 26.16
N ASP A 216 -7.46 16.93 26.57
CA ASP A 216 -8.21 17.88 25.74
C ASP A 216 -7.23 18.62 24.79
N PRO A 217 -7.33 18.44 23.45
CA PRO A 217 -6.48 19.13 22.48
C PRO A 217 -6.54 20.66 22.60
N GLU A 218 -7.67 21.23 23.04
CA GLU A 218 -7.86 22.68 23.18
C GLU A 218 -7.04 23.28 24.35
N GLU A 219 -6.54 22.46 25.27
CA GLU A 219 -5.71 22.92 26.40
C GLU A 219 -4.26 23.25 25.98
N TYR A 220 -3.85 22.83 24.78
CA TYR A 220 -2.50 22.99 24.27
C TYR A 220 -2.36 24.27 23.45
N ARG A 221 -1.24 24.98 23.63
CA ARG A 221 -1.02 26.31 23.04
C ARG A 221 -0.46 26.27 21.61
N SER A 222 -0.02 25.10 21.15
CA SER A 222 0.48 24.87 19.79
C SER A 222 0.40 23.38 19.45
N THR A 223 0.44 23.07 18.15
CA THR A 223 0.51 21.71 17.60
C THR A 223 1.66 20.92 18.20
N GLU A 224 2.86 21.52 18.29
CA GLU A 224 4.04 20.84 18.83
C GLU A 224 3.86 20.46 20.29
N ALA A 225 3.22 21.32 21.10
CA ALA A 225 2.96 21.03 22.50
C ALA A 225 1.94 19.88 22.68
N LEU A 226 0.97 19.77 21.77
CA LEU A 226 0.02 18.66 21.74
C LEU A 226 0.71 17.36 21.32
N VAL A 227 1.51 17.39 20.25
CA VAL A 227 2.29 16.23 19.79
C VAL A 227 3.24 15.73 20.88
N GLU A 228 3.97 16.62 21.55
CA GLU A 228 4.84 16.26 22.69
C GLU A 228 4.04 15.56 23.81
N ALA A 229 2.82 16.00 24.07
CA ALA A 229 1.96 15.39 25.08
C ALA A 229 1.43 14.02 24.67
N ILE A 230 1.04 13.86 23.39
CA ILE A 230 0.65 12.56 22.82
C ILE A 230 1.82 11.58 22.92
N LEU A 231 3.02 11.98 22.49
CA LEU A 231 4.23 11.15 22.57
C LEU A 231 4.64 10.77 24.00
N ALA A 232 4.29 11.59 24.98
CA ALA A 232 4.58 11.35 26.40
C ALA A 232 3.45 10.60 27.13
N SER A 233 2.33 10.34 26.46
CA SER A 233 1.18 9.59 26.99
C SER A 233 1.33 8.08 26.74
N ASP A 234 0.27 7.32 27.01
CA ASP A 234 0.14 5.90 26.68
C ASP A 234 -0.32 5.64 25.24
N VAL A 235 -0.58 6.69 24.44
CA VAL A 235 -0.99 6.55 23.03
C VAL A 235 -0.02 5.68 22.21
N PRO A 236 1.32 5.88 22.25
CA PRO A 236 2.25 5.05 21.49
C PRO A 236 2.13 3.55 21.83
N ASP A 237 2.02 3.21 23.12
CA ASP A 237 1.89 1.83 23.59
C ASP A 237 0.55 1.22 23.14
N ARG A 238 -0.54 2.00 23.19
CA ARG A 238 -1.86 1.56 22.71
C ARG A 238 -1.90 1.33 21.20
N LEU A 239 -1.24 2.19 20.42
CA LEU A 239 -1.10 2.00 18.97
C LEU A 239 -0.26 0.76 18.65
N GLU A 240 0.82 0.52 19.41
CA GLU A 240 1.62 -0.70 19.28
C GLU A 240 0.77 -1.95 19.54
N GLU A 241 -0.06 -1.96 20.59
CA GLU A 241 -0.97 -3.08 20.89
C GLU A 241 -1.98 -3.33 19.75
N ILE A 242 -2.59 -2.27 19.21
CA ILE A 242 -3.54 -2.36 18.10
C ILE A 242 -2.85 -2.93 16.84
N ILE A 243 -1.68 -2.38 16.48
CA ILE A 243 -0.92 -2.83 15.31
C ILE A 243 -0.47 -4.29 15.48
N ALA A 244 0.05 -4.66 16.65
CA ALA A 244 0.49 -6.02 16.94
C ALA A 244 -0.66 -7.03 16.85
N GLN A 245 -1.86 -6.65 17.30
CA GLN A 245 -3.06 -7.49 17.13
C GLN A 245 -3.36 -7.73 15.64
N ARG A 246 -3.38 -6.67 14.83
CA ARG A 246 -3.68 -6.79 13.39
C ARG A 246 -2.60 -7.59 12.64
N GLN A 247 -1.34 -7.41 12.99
CA GLN A 247 -0.24 -8.21 12.45
C GLN A 247 -0.40 -9.70 12.79
N ALA A 248 -0.79 -10.04 14.02
CA ALA A 248 -1.05 -11.42 14.40
C ALA A 248 -2.25 -12.04 13.62
N GLU A 249 -3.28 -11.24 13.35
CA GLU A 249 -4.42 -11.64 12.51
C GLU A 249 -3.97 -11.88 11.05
N ILE A 250 -3.12 -11.02 10.49
CA ILE A 250 -2.51 -11.19 9.15
C ILE A 250 -1.68 -12.48 9.09
N ASP A 251 -0.81 -12.71 10.07
CA ASP A 251 0.06 -13.89 10.12
C ASP A 251 -0.73 -15.20 10.19
N ALA A 252 -1.80 -15.21 11.01
CA ALA A 252 -2.71 -16.34 11.10
C ALA A 252 -3.44 -16.58 9.77
N ALA A 253 -3.98 -15.52 9.16
CA ALA A 253 -4.68 -15.61 7.88
C ALA A 253 -3.77 -16.06 6.73
N ALA A 254 -2.53 -15.56 6.68
CA ALA A 254 -1.53 -15.97 5.70
C ALA A 254 -1.14 -17.44 5.87
N SER A 255 -0.99 -17.91 7.11
CA SER A 255 -0.70 -19.31 7.42
C SER A 255 -1.86 -20.23 6.99
N ASP A 256 -3.10 -19.86 7.34
CA ASP A 256 -4.30 -20.62 6.97
C ASP A 256 -4.52 -20.61 5.45
N LEU A 257 -4.31 -19.48 4.80
CA LEU A 257 -4.39 -19.36 3.34
C LEU A 257 -3.36 -20.26 2.68
N SER A 258 -2.08 -20.17 3.07
CA SER A 258 -1.00 -21.00 2.55
C SER A 258 -1.31 -22.49 2.70
N ALA A 259 -1.80 -22.91 3.87
CA ALA A 259 -2.20 -24.30 4.12
C ALA A 259 -3.40 -24.76 3.27
N SER A 260 -4.27 -23.84 2.85
CA SER A 260 -5.45 -24.13 2.04
C SER A 260 -5.19 -24.15 0.54
N LEU A 261 -4.11 -23.52 0.06
CA LEU A 261 -3.77 -23.43 -1.35
C LEU A 261 -3.20 -24.77 -1.84
N ASP A 262 -3.84 -25.38 -2.84
CA ASP A 262 -3.31 -26.57 -3.52
C ASP A 262 -2.27 -26.16 -4.59
N ARG A 263 -1.17 -25.57 -4.12
CA ARG A 263 -0.09 -25.01 -4.95
C ARG A 263 1.27 -25.50 -4.48
N SER A 264 2.18 -25.71 -5.42
CA SER A 264 3.56 -26.08 -5.08
C SER A 264 4.32 -24.87 -4.54
N ASN A 265 5.34 -25.13 -3.73
CA ASN A 265 6.28 -24.09 -3.25
C ASN A 265 6.95 -23.34 -4.41
N GLU A 266 7.04 -23.92 -5.61
CA GLU A 266 7.58 -23.27 -6.82
C GLU A 266 6.61 -22.24 -7.43
N THR A 267 5.29 -22.44 -7.26
CA THR A 267 4.28 -21.61 -7.94
C THR A 267 4.18 -20.23 -7.31
N LEU A 268 4.30 -20.14 -5.98
CA LEU A 268 4.26 -18.88 -5.23
C LEU A 268 5.37 -17.89 -5.66
N PRO A 269 6.68 -18.22 -5.62
CA PRO A 269 7.74 -17.31 -6.05
C PRO A 269 7.66 -17.01 -7.55
N ALA A 270 7.15 -17.92 -8.38
CA ALA A 270 6.92 -17.64 -9.79
C ALA A 270 5.83 -16.59 -10.01
N ALA A 271 4.71 -16.69 -9.29
CA ALA A 271 3.64 -15.69 -9.30
C ALA A 271 4.13 -14.33 -8.74
N ALA A 272 4.89 -14.35 -7.63
CA ALA A 272 5.49 -13.15 -7.04
C ALA A 272 6.45 -12.46 -8.01
N ALA A 273 7.35 -13.21 -8.64
CA ALA A 273 8.28 -12.69 -9.63
C ALA A 273 7.54 -12.02 -10.80
N ARG A 274 6.43 -12.59 -11.28
CA ARG A 274 5.60 -12.00 -12.34
C ARG A 274 4.91 -10.71 -11.89
N ALA A 275 4.27 -10.73 -10.72
CA ALA A 275 3.59 -9.56 -10.15
C ALA A 275 4.56 -8.38 -9.93
N LEU A 276 5.70 -8.66 -9.29
CA LEU A 276 6.72 -7.64 -9.03
C LEU A 276 7.38 -7.15 -10.31
N THR A 277 7.55 -8.01 -11.32
CA THR A 277 8.04 -7.60 -12.63
C THR A 277 7.05 -6.66 -13.32
N TRP A 278 5.75 -7.01 -13.31
CA TRP A 278 4.70 -6.14 -13.83
C TRP A 278 4.72 -4.78 -13.12
N TYR A 279 4.76 -4.76 -11.78
CA TYR A 279 4.84 -3.54 -11.00
C TYR A 279 6.05 -2.70 -11.42
N CYS A 280 7.26 -3.25 -11.35
CA CYS A 280 8.50 -2.51 -11.63
C CYS A 280 8.60 -2.01 -13.07
N GLU A 281 8.06 -2.74 -14.05
CA GLU A 281 8.26 -2.45 -15.47
C GLU A 281 7.09 -1.69 -16.11
N SER A 282 5.89 -1.79 -15.52
CA SER A 282 4.68 -1.18 -16.09
C SER A 282 4.10 -0.05 -15.24
N VAL A 283 4.34 -0.06 -13.93
CA VAL A 283 3.77 0.92 -12.99
C VAL A 283 4.86 1.81 -12.44
N CYS A 284 5.80 1.21 -11.68
CA CYS A 284 6.81 1.91 -10.91
C CYS A 284 7.56 2.94 -11.75
N SER A 285 7.56 4.19 -11.29
CA SER A 285 8.22 5.31 -11.95
C SER A 285 9.74 5.24 -11.81
N VAL A 286 10.23 4.65 -10.73
CA VAL A 286 11.65 4.55 -10.37
C VAL A 286 12.28 3.26 -10.92
N PRO A 287 13.37 3.33 -11.69
CA PRO A 287 14.08 2.15 -12.16
C PRO A 287 14.73 1.34 -11.02
N VAL A 288 14.63 0.00 -11.09
CA VAL A 288 15.26 -0.92 -10.11
C VAL A 288 16.75 -0.64 -9.87
N ALA A 289 17.48 -0.23 -10.90
CA ALA A 289 18.91 0.05 -10.78
C ALA A 289 19.25 1.28 -9.93
N GLU A 290 18.27 2.16 -9.67
CA GLU A 290 18.46 3.35 -8.84
C GLU A 290 18.43 3.03 -7.35
N THR A 291 17.58 2.09 -6.92
CA THR A 291 17.48 1.69 -5.50
C THR A 291 18.23 0.40 -5.17
N VAL A 292 18.42 -0.51 -6.15
CA VAL A 292 19.22 -1.73 -5.99
C VAL A 292 20.34 -1.72 -7.04
N PRO A 293 21.52 -1.16 -6.73
CA PRO A 293 22.62 -1.06 -7.68
C PRO A 293 23.11 -2.42 -8.20
N SER A 294 23.70 -2.44 -9.39
CA SER A 294 24.12 -3.69 -10.08
C SER A 294 25.12 -4.56 -9.29
N ASP A 295 25.89 -3.97 -8.37
CA ASP A 295 26.79 -4.72 -7.47
C ASP A 295 25.99 -5.45 -6.39
N GLN A 296 24.95 -4.81 -5.83
CA GLN A 296 24.04 -5.42 -4.87
C GLN A 296 23.17 -6.51 -5.52
N GLN A 297 22.67 -6.29 -6.74
CA GLN A 297 21.94 -7.32 -7.49
C GLN A 297 22.81 -8.57 -7.76
N ARG A 298 24.11 -8.37 -8.00
CA ARG A 298 25.07 -9.48 -8.13
C ARG A 298 25.29 -10.19 -6.79
N ASP A 299 25.49 -9.45 -5.70
CA ASP A 299 25.66 -10.04 -4.37
C ASP A 299 24.43 -10.88 -3.96
N ILE A 300 23.21 -10.37 -4.18
CA ILE A 300 21.97 -11.13 -3.92
C ILE A 300 21.95 -12.43 -4.73
N ARG A 301 22.24 -12.35 -6.04
CA ARG A 301 22.30 -13.53 -6.91
C ARG A 301 23.35 -14.54 -6.41
N ASP A 302 24.57 -14.09 -6.15
CA ASP A 302 25.67 -14.95 -5.71
C ASP A 302 25.37 -15.63 -4.36
N ARG A 303 24.63 -14.96 -3.47
CA ARG A 303 24.21 -15.52 -2.17
C ARG A 303 23.08 -16.54 -2.29
N LEU A 304 22.12 -16.33 -3.19
CA LEU A 304 20.95 -17.19 -3.36
C LEU A 304 21.24 -18.41 -4.24
N THR A 305 22.00 -18.24 -5.32
CA THR A 305 22.37 -19.31 -6.26
C THR A 305 23.72 -19.97 -5.90
N GLY A 306 24.24 -19.64 -4.71
CA GLY A 306 25.51 -20.12 -4.20
C GLY A 306 25.44 -21.56 -3.67
N ASP A 307 26.35 -21.91 -2.77
CA ASP A 307 26.20 -23.15 -2.01
C ASP A 307 25.11 -22.99 -0.93
N GLU A 308 24.54 -24.13 -0.51
CA GLU A 308 23.48 -24.21 0.52
C GLU A 308 23.83 -23.45 1.81
N ARG A 309 25.12 -23.34 2.15
CA ARG A 309 25.58 -22.63 3.35
C ARG A 309 25.51 -21.11 3.17
N LEU A 310 25.81 -20.60 1.97
CA LEU A 310 25.64 -19.19 1.64
C LEU A 310 24.17 -18.81 1.66
N THR A 311 23.30 -19.62 1.04
CA THR A 311 21.84 -19.38 1.04
C THR A 311 21.28 -19.38 2.47
N ARG A 312 21.63 -20.38 3.30
CA ARG A 312 21.23 -20.40 4.72
C ARG A 312 21.63 -19.16 5.49
N ARG A 313 22.90 -18.75 5.36
CA ARG A 313 23.39 -17.55 6.03
C ARG A 313 22.64 -16.31 5.55
N TYR A 314 22.40 -16.19 4.26
CA TYR A 314 21.68 -15.05 3.71
C TYR A 314 20.23 -14.99 4.20
N VAL A 315 19.51 -16.12 4.21
CA VAL A 315 18.16 -16.21 4.77
C VAL A 315 18.16 -15.87 6.26
N ALA A 316 19.11 -16.38 7.04
CA ALA A 316 19.24 -16.05 8.45
C ALA A 316 19.49 -14.55 8.69
N ASP A 317 20.37 -13.94 7.89
CA ASP A 317 20.63 -12.49 7.95
C ASP A 317 19.34 -11.70 7.65
N LEU A 318 18.54 -12.13 6.67
CA LEU A 318 17.25 -11.49 6.33
C LEU A 318 16.21 -11.64 7.45
N VAL A 319 16.06 -12.84 8.03
CA VAL A 319 15.10 -13.08 9.12
C VAL A 319 15.43 -12.23 10.35
N GLU A 320 16.72 -12.08 10.66
CA GLU A 320 17.17 -11.20 11.75
C GLU A 320 16.94 -9.72 11.43
N GLU A 321 17.18 -9.30 10.19
CA GLU A 321 16.98 -7.91 9.74
C GLU A 321 15.51 -7.49 9.85
N TYR A 322 14.58 -8.31 9.34
CA TYR A 322 13.15 -7.98 9.31
C TYR A 322 12.42 -8.22 10.63
N ARG A 323 13.05 -8.87 11.62
CA ARG A 323 12.49 -9.11 12.97
C ARG A 323 11.02 -9.55 12.95
N TYR A 324 10.72 -10.60 12.18
CA TYR A 324 9.35 -11.11 12.05
C TYR A 324 8.67 -11.31 13.43
N PRO A 325 7.43 -10.80 13.63
CA PRO A 325 6.72 -10.95 14.90
C PRO A 325 6.45 -12.41 15.26
N ALA A 326 6.17 -13.23 14.25
CA ALA A 326 6.05 -14.67 14.38
C ALA A 326 7.43 -15.35 14.41
N ALA A 327 7.53 -16.45 15.16
CA ALA A 327 8.74 -17.27 15.19
C ALA A 327 8.93 -17.99 13.85
N VAL A 328 9.67 -17.37 12.94
CA VAL A 328 10.04 -17.91 11.64
C VAL A 328 11.27 -18.80 11.77
N ASP A 329 11.18 -20.06 11.33
CA ASP A 329 12.33 -20.97 11.27
C ASP A 329 13.19 -20.68 10.03
N ALA A 330 14.28 -19.94 10.23
CA ALA A 330 15.20 -19.57 9.16
C ALA A 330 15.85 -20.79 8.47
N ASP A 331 16.05 -21.90 9.18
CA ASP A 331 16.61 -23.12 8.60
C ASP A 331 15.57 -23.83 7.71
N GLU A 332 14.29 -23.82 8.10
CA GLU A 332 13.18 -24.34 7.28
C GLU A 332 12.99 -23.51 6.00
N ILE A 333 13.01 -22.17 6.12
CA ILE A 333 12.95 -21.28 4.94
C ILE A 333 14.14 -21.54 4.04
N ALA A 334 15.35 -21.57 4.58
CA ALA A 334 16.54 -21.77 3.77
C ALA A 334 16.53 -23.11 3.05
N SER A 335 16.06 -24.19 3.71
CA SER A 335 15.87 -25.49 3.07
C SER A 335 14.90 -25.38 1.89
N THR A 336 13.76 -24.71 2.09
CA THR A 336 12.77 -24.48 1.02
C THR A 336 13.40 -23.69 -0.12
N VAL A 337 14.08 -22.57 0.16
CA VAL A 337 14.74 -21.72 -0.85
C VAL A 337 15.75 -22.49 -1.68
N THR A 338 16.53 -23.41 -1.07
CA THR A 338 17.53 -24.19 -1.81
C THR A 338 16.94 -25.23 -2.76
N GLU A 339 15.65 -25.55 -2.61
CA GLU A 339 14.93 -26.46 -3.50
C GLU A 339 14.19 -25.71 -4.63
N LEU A 340 14.08 -24.39 -4.54
CA LEU A 340 13.37 -23.56 -5.53
C LEU A 340 14.24 -23.20 -6.74
N PRO A 341 13.62 -22.88 -7.89
CA PRO A 341 14.35 -22.35 -9.03
C PRO A 341 15.03 -21.00 -8.73
N ASP A 342 16.32 -20.90 -9.03
CA ASP A 342 17.17 -19.74 -8.76
C ASP A 342 16.59 -18.40 -9.24
N GLU A 343 16.27 -18.28 -10.54
CA GLU A 343 15.98 -16.97 -11.14
C GLU A 343 14.69 -16.33 -10.59
N PRO A 344 13.54 -17.03 -10.44
CA PRO A 344 12.37 -16.47 -9.77
C PRO A 344 12.64 -15.97 -8.35
N VAL A 345 13.42 -16.71 -7.56
CA VAL A 345 13.76 -16.32 -6.19
C VAL A 345 14.64 -15.06 -6.19
N VAL A 346 15.70 -15.04 -7.01
CA VAL A 346 16.59 -13.89 -7.15
C VAL A 346 15.84 -12.64 -7.59
N GLN A 347 14.98 -12.77 -8.61
CA GLN A 347 14.16 -11.65 -9.10
C GLN A 347 13.21 -11.15 -8.02
N THR A 348 12.56 -12.05 -7.29
CA THR A 348 11.65 -11.69 -6.20
C THR A 348 12.39 -10.90 -5.13
N VAL A 349 13.54 -11.39 -4.64
CA VAL A 349 14.31 -10.70 -3.59
C VAL A 349 14.82 -9.33 -4.06
N ILE A 350 15.36 -9.23 -5.27
CA ILE A 350 15.83 -7.93 -5.82
C ILE A 350 14.66 -6.93 -5.89
N ARG A 351 13.49 -7.37 -6.36
CA ARG A 351 12.34 -6.48 -6.54
C ARG A 351 11.65 -6.13 -5.23
N LEU A 352 11.66 -7.01 -4.23
CA LEU A 352 11.21 -6.68 -2.88
C LEU A 352 12.13 -5.65 -2.22
N ARG A 353 13.46 -5.75 -2.39
CA ARG A 353 14.39 -4.72 -1.93
C ARG A 353 14.19 -3.38 -2.64
N HIS A 354 13.90 -3.42 -3.93
CA HIS A 354 13.53 -2.21 -4.66
C HIS A 354 12.26 -1.59 -4.09
N LEU A 355 11.23 -2.42 -3.84
CA LEU A 355 9.95 -2.00 -3.27
C LEU A 355 10.12 -1.37 -1.89
N GLU A 356 10.84 -2.04 -0.99
CA GLU A 356 11.17 -1.56 0.36
C GLU A 356 11.77 -0.15 0.30
N SER A 357 12.76 0.07 -0.57
CA SER A 357 13.38 1.39 -0.73
C SER A 357 12.43 2.46 -1.26
N ILE A 358 11.46 2.11 -2.12
CA ILE A 358 10.49 3.08 -2.65
C ILE A 358 9.45 3.41 -1.58
N VAL A 359 8.92 2.39 -0.90
CA VAL A 359 7.89 2.61 0.12
C VAL A 359 8.48 3.39 1.30
N ASP A 360 9.68 3.05 1.78
CA ASP A 360 10.33 3.77 2.89
C ASP A 360 10.70 5.22 2.55
N GLU A 361 10.95 5.55 1.26
CA GLU A 361 11.16 6.92 0.82
C GLU A 361 9.86 7.73 0.73
N MET A 362 8.72 7.05 0.53
CA MET A 362 7.44 7.68 0.26
C MET A 362 6.53 7.78 1.48
N MET A 363 6.62 6.82 2.40
CA MET A 363 5.77 6.77 3.59
C MET A 363 6.47 6.05 4.74
N HIS A 364 6.02 6.30 5.97
CA HIS A 364 6.45 5.50 7.10
C HIS A 364 5.77 4.13 7.06
N THR A 365 6.58 3.08 7.11
CA THR A 365 6.12 1.68 7.09
C THR A 365 6.15 1.03 8.47
N THR A 366 6.70 1.72 9.47
CA THR A 366 6.84 1.22 10.83
C THR A 366 6.43 2.27 11.87
N LEU A 367 5.79 1.82 12.94
CA LEU A 367 5.44 2.65 14.08
C LEU A 367 6.68 3.32 14.69
N ASP A 368 7.78 2.57 14.84
CA ASP A 368 9.06 3.09 15.34
C ASP A 368 9.61 4.21 14.47
N GLY A 369 9.51 4.07 13.13
CA GLY A 369 9.92 5.10 12.18
C GLY A 369 9.12 6.38 12.34
N ALA A 370 7.79 6.29 12.32
CA ALA A 370 6.90 7.44 12.50
C ALA A 370 7.11 8.13 13.85
N LEU A 371 7.20 7.35 14.95
CA LEU A 371 7.48 7.90 16.27
C LEU A 371 8.87 8.55 16.36
N ALA A 372 9.88 8.01 15.69
CA ALA A 372 11.23 8.58 15.68
C ALA A 372 11.27 9.93 14.96
N GLU A 373 10.49 10.09 13.88
CA GLU A 373 10.32 11.35 13.16
C GLU A 373 9.68 12.42 14.05
N LEU A 374 8.54 12.11 14.68
CA LEU A 374 7.87 13.04 15.59
C LEU A 374 8.74 13.45 16.80
N ARG A 375 9.65 12.57 17.23
CA ARG A 375 10.60 12.84 18.33
C ARG A 375 11.83 13.62 17.87
N ALA A 376 12.10 13.70 16.57
CA ALA A 376 13.22 14.46 16.06
C ALA A 376 12.95 15.96 16.29
N PRO A 377 13.92 16.73 16.82
CA PRO A 377 13.73 18.16 16.99
C PRO A 377 13.48 18.76 15.60
N SER A 378 12.32 19.40 15.41
CA SER A 378 11.93 20.04 14.15
C SER A 378 13.09 20.88 13.64
N ALA A 379 13.81 20.37 12.65
CA ALA A 379 14.89 21.11 12.03
C ALA A 379 14.18 22.21 11.25
N SER A 380 14.18 23.42 11.82
CA SER A 380 13.57 24.62 11.25
C SER A 380 13.83 24.68 9.74
N VAL A 381 12.80 24.40 8.94
CA VAL A 381 12.83 24.65 7.50
C VAL A 381 12.80 26.17 7.37
N SER A 382 13.96 26.73 7.02
CA SER A 382 14.20 28.17 6.86
C SER A 382 13.90 28.65 5.45
#